data_AF-A0A558B374-F1
#
_entry.id   AF-A0A558B374-F1
#
_cell.length_a   1.000
_cell.length_b   1.000
_cell.length_c   1.000
_cell.angle_alpha   90.00
_cell.angle_beta   90.00
_cell.angle_gamma   90.00
#
_symmetry.space_group_name_H-M   'P 1'
#
loop_
_entity.id
_entity.type
_entity.pdbx_description
1 polymer ?
#
loop_
_entity_poly.entity_id
_entity_poly.type
_entity_poly.pdbx_seq_one_letter_code
_entity_poly.pdbx_strand_id
1 'polypeptide(L)'
;MKVVVHIGSPKTGSSALQYFLSDNRAQLEEYGFYYPEHSHDENLVSGGHQRLATHLKNGDEKAAKALAKAWLKAAEKKKKTLLISGEGFYTLGAELPALFPGCDLSVIGYVRDPIEFLISNHNQSVKRHFNSESLEDFLERNLKGQNRGVNGDYFFVWRAAVGDEQVMFRPYLSSAFWEGRIELDFLKSLGLGEPEYAYFKLPERRINNAYSPEALELKRLLNLVMTESDAGLSHPIDLFLQKHSDARSQSKADERRRLVPASQSLLDRLYVYFKPTNKRILAELIQNPPAGFLDGSRVFECGPAVDFVAVETLYRKLAESLGEVVKTLEARVNAKLTESGFSYGWYKLAEVMQIPFKEPDFSSGIDQALLKVCSRGELGAADYLRELSTMLLKRGYSAEALNVISEAQRLRPGGKEIVKIKQKLEQCAVQAKGE
;
A
#
# COMPACT_ATOMS: atom_id res chain seq x y z
N MET A 1 26.16 9.24 -25.33
CA MET A 1 25.09 8.26 -25.61
C MET A 1 23.85 8.64 -24.82
N LYS A 2 22.65 8.30 -25.29
CA LYS A 2 21.38 8.54 -24.60
C LYS A 2 20.97 7.37 -23.71
N VAL A 3 20.45 7.67 -22.53
CA VAL A 3 19.87 6.71 -21.57
C VAL A 3 18.51 7.24 -21.13
N VAL A 4 17.49 6.39 -21.20
CA VAL A 4 16.14 6.70 -20.72
C VAL A 4 15.81 5.79 -19.54
N VAL A 5 15.40 6.38 -18.43
CA VAL A 5 15.02 5.66 -17.20
C VAL A 5 13.55 5.88 -16.94
N HIS A 6 12.75 4.82 -17.05
CA HIS A 6 11.41 4.80 -16.49
C HIS A 6 11.47 4.42 -15.00
N ILE A 7 11.15 5.36 -14.12
CA ILE A 7 11.34 5.19 -12.67
C ILE A 7 10.27 4.34 -11.98
N GLY A 8 9.22 3.96 -12.71
CA GLY A 8 8.22 3.00 -12.25
C GLY A 8 7.57 3.37 -10.91
N SER A 9 7.18 4.63 -10.73
CA SER A 9 6.48 5.13 -9.55
C SER A 9 5.46 4.13 -8.96
N PRO A 10 5.41 3.97 -7.64
CA PRO A 10 4.56 2.98 -6.99
C PRO A 10 3.10 3.05 -7.46
N LYS A 11 2.56 1.89 -7.85
CA LYS A 11 1.16 1.71 -8.25
C LYS A 11 0.73 2.54 -9.47
N THR A 12 1.63 2.84 -10.41
CA THR A 12 1.30 3.54 -11.67
C THR A 12 1.33 2.61 -12.88
N GLY A 13 0.85 1.37 -12.74
CA GLY A 13 0.80 0.40 -13.84
C GLY A 13 2.17 -0.06 -14.36
N SER A 14 3.24 0.17 -13.60
CA SER A 14 4.62 -0.09 -14.03
C SER A 14 4.88 -1.53 -14.45
N SER A 15 4.30 -2.52 -13.77
CA SER A 15 4.43 -3.94 -14.16
C SER A 15 3.80 -4.23 -15.53
N ALA A 16 2.62 -3.64 -15.82
CA ALA A 16 1.97 -3.80 -17.11
C ALA A 16 2.78 -3.13 -18.23
N LEU A 17 3.31 -1.94 -17.97
CA LEU A 17 4.19 -1.24 -18.90
C LEU A 17 5.51 -2.00 -19.12
N GLN A 18 6.12 -2.54 -18.06
CA GLN A 18 7.35 -3.35 -18.15
C GLN A 18 7.14 -4.64 -18.95
N TYR A 19 5.98 -5.29 -18.78
CA TYR A 19 5.59 -6.42 -19.62
C TYR A 19 5.45 -5.99 -21.09
N PHE A 20 4.73 -4.90 -21.36
CA PHE A 20 4.60 -4.35 -22.71
C PHE A 20 5.96 -4.06 -23.37
N LEU A 21 6.90 -3.44 -22.65
CA LEU A 21 8.25 -3.18 -23.17
C LEU A 21 9.05 -4.46 -23.40
N SER A 22 8.87 -5.48 -22.57
CA SER A 22 9.53 -6.79 -22.75
C SER A 22 8.99 -7.52 -23.99
N ASP A 23 7.66 -7.58 -24.13
CA ASP A 23 6.97 -8.24 -25.25
C ASP A 23 7.27 -7.53 -26.60
N ASN A 24 7.56 -6.22 -26.55
CA ASN A 24 7.90 -5.41 -27.73
C ASN A 24 9.40 -5.08 -27.88
N ARG A 25 10.29 -5.83 -27.20
CA ARG A 25 11.73 -5.53 -27.21
C ARG A 25 12.36 -5.47 -28.60
N ALA A 26 11.96 -6.36 -29.50
CA ALA A 26 12.45 -6.35 -30.89
C ALA A 26 12.00 -5.08 -31.62
N GLN A 27 10.73 -4.70 -31.45
CA GLN A 27 10.17 -3.50 -32.07
C GLN A 27 10.80 -2.22 -31.52
N LEU A 28 11.06 -2.17 -30.21
CA LEU A 28 11.82 -1.08 -29.59
C LEU A 28 13.22 -0.95 -30.20
N GLU A 29 13.89 -2.08 -30.48
CA GLU A 29 15.22 -2.06 -31.09
C GLU A 29 15.19 -1.48 -32.51
N GLU A 30 14.21 -1.84 -33.34
CA GLU A 30 14.01 -1.24 -34.66
C GLU A 30 13.88 0.29 -34.57
N TYR A 31 13.11 0.78 -33.60
CA TYR A 31 12.91 2.21 -33.35
C TYR A 31 14.02 2.92 -32.55
N GLY A 32 15.18 2.29 -32.36
CA GLY A 32 16.35 2.96 -31.81
C GLY A 32 16.59 2.73 -30.31
N PHE A 33 15.84 1.84 -29.65
CA PHE A 33 15.93 1.60 -28.21
C PHE A 33 16.42 0.19 -27.88
N TYR A 34 17.50 0.10 -27.10
CA TYR A 34 17.94 -1.15 -26.52
C TYR A 34 17.33 -1.31 -25.12
N TYR A 35 16.40 -2.25 -24.97
CA TYR A 35 15.80 -2.63 -23.69
C TYR A 35 16.41 -3.96 -23.20
N PRO A 36 17.23 -3.96 -22.14
CA PRO A 36 17.93 -5.16 -21.70
C PRO A 36 16.99 -6.31 -21.27
N GLU A 37 17.49 -7.54 -21.44
CA GLU A 37 16.80 -8.72 -20.93
C GLU A 37 16.78 -8.75 -19.40
N HIS A 38 15.66 -9.19 -18.86
CA HIS A 38 15.46 -9.40 -17.43
C HIS A 38 14.48 -10.56 -17.23
N SER A 39 14.55 -11.22 -16.08
CA SER A 39 13.69 -12.35 -15.76
C SER A 39 12.25 -11.91 -15.48
N HIS A 40 11.30 -12.77 -15.86
CA HIS A 40 9.92 -12.70 -15.40
C HIS A 40 9.76 -13.56 -14.14
N ASP A 41 8.83 -13.19 -13.26
CA ASP A 41 8.45 -14.08 -12.15
C ASP A 41 7.54 -15.23 -12.64
N GLU A 42 7.23 -16.16 -11.74
CA GLU A 42 6.38 -17.33 -12.03
C GLU A 42 4.96 -16.96 -12.52
N ASN A 43 4.52 -15.71 -12.29
CA ASN A 43 3.22 -15.18 -12.72
C ASN A 43 3.32 -14.33 -14.00
N LEU A 44 4.44 -14.39 -14.72
CA LEU A 44 4.75 -13.55 -15.89
C LEU A 44 4.71 -12.03 -15.60
N VAL A 45 4.80 -11.64 -14.33
CA VAL A 45 4.91 -10.23 -13.95
C VAL A 45 6.36 -9.82 -14.17
N SER A 46 6.57 -8.90 -15.11
CA SER A 46 7.87 -8.27 -15.29
C SER A 46 8.11 -7.30 -14.13
N GLY A 47 9.19 -7.51 -13.38
CA GLY A 47 9.75 -6.49 -12.48
C GLY A 47 10.61 -5.46 -13.22
N GLY A 48 10.74 -5.58 -14.55
CA GLY A 48 11.73 -4.83 -15.30
C GLY A 48 13.15 -5.07 -14.77
N HIS A 49 13.89 -3.99 -14.63
CA HIS A 49 15.30 -3.96 -14.25
C HIS A 49 15.51 -3.85 -12.72
N GLN A 50 14.59 -4.39 -11.90
CA GLN A 50 14.66 -4.32 -10.42
C GLN A 50 16.02 -4.74 -9.87
N ARG A 51 16.70 -5.71 -10.51
CA ARG A 51 18.00 -6.20 -10.03
C ARG A 51 19.02 -5.08 -9.85
N LEU A 52 19.01 -4.08 -10.76
CA LEU A 52 19.87 -2.91 -10.61
C LEU A 52 19.51 -2.08 -9.36
N ALA A 53 18.20 -1.89 -9.12
CA ALA A 53 17.72 -1.20 -7.93
C ALA A 53 18.08 -1.96 -6.65
N THR A 54 17.96 -3.28 -6.64
CA THR A 54 18.33 -4.14 -5.50
C THR A 54 19.80 -4.01 -5.15
N HIS A 55 20.70 -4.04 -6.14
CA HIS A 55 22.13 -3.83 -5.88
C HIS A 55 22.41 -2.47 -5.23
N LEU A 56 21.81 -1.39 -5.74
CA LEU A 56 21.94 -0.05 -5.16
C LEU A 56 21.39 0.02 -3.73
N LYS A 57 20.18 -0.52 -3.49
CA LYS A 57 19.54 -0.52 -2.16
C LYS A 57 20.31 -1.33 -1.12
N ASN A 58 21.01 -2.38 -1.56
CA ASN A 58 21.84 -3.22 -0.69
C ASN A 58 23.28 -2.68 -0.53
N GLY A 59 23.62 -1.54 -1.16
CA GLY A 59 24.97 -0.97 -1.12
C GLY A 59 26.00 -1.73 -1.98
N ASP A 60 25.58 -2.64 -2.85
CA ASP A 60 26.44 -3.38 -3.77
C ASP A 60 26.73 -2.54 -5.03
N GLU A 61 27.47 -1.45 -4.84
CA GLU A 61 27.84 -0.53 -5.92
C GLU A 61 28.63 -1.21 -7.04
N LYS A 62 29.45 -2.21 -6.70
CA LYS A 62 30.30 -2.90 -7.67
C LYS A 62 29.44 -3.68 -8.66
N ALA A 63 28.45 -4.44 -8.18
CA ALA A 63 27.54 -5.16 -9.06
C ALA A 63 26.64 -4.20 -9.84
N ALA A 64 26.15 -3.13 -9.21
CA ALA A 64 25.34 -2.11 -9.89
C ALA A 64 26.10 -1.47 -11.06
N LYS A 65 27.34 -1.01 -10.82
CA LYS A 65 28.23 -0.42 -11.84
C LYS A 65 28.57 -1.42 -12.94
N ALA A 66 28.86 -2.68 -12.59
CA ALA A 66 29.15 -3.73 -13.57
C ALA A 66 27.95 -4.00 -14.48
N LEU A 67 26.75 -4.08 -13.92
CA LEU A 67 25.52 -4.34 -14.65
C LEU A 67 25.16 -3.17 -15.58
N ALA A 68 25.16 -1.94 -15.05
CA ALA A 68 24.91 -0.74 -15.85
C ALA A 68 25.92 -0.61 -17.00
N LYS A 69 27.22 -0.84 -16.75
CA LYS A 69 28.27 -0.83 -17.77
C LYS A 69 28.07 -1.90 -18.85
N ALA A 70 27.59 -3.08 -18.49
CA ALA A 70 27.29 -4.14 -19.46
C ALA A 70 26.15 -3.73 -20.40
N TRP A 71 25.07 -3.15 -19.86
CA TRP A 71 23.94 -2.66 -20.65
C TRP A 71 24.33 -1.48 -21.55
N LEU A 72 25.13 -0.53 -21.04
CA LEU A 72 25.66 0.58 -21.83
C LEU A 72 26.48 0.08 -23.03
N LYS A 73 27.44 -0.82 -22.80
CA LYS A 73 28.24 -1.40 -23.89
C LYS A 73 27.40 -2.09 -24.96
N ALA A 74 26.33 -2.79 -24.54
CA ALA A 74 25.43 -3.46 -25.47
C ALA A 74 24.63 -2.44 -26.31
N ALA A 75 24.13 -1.38 -25.68
CA ALA A 75 23.44 -0.28 -26.36
C ALA A 75 24.37 0.44 -27.35
N GLU A 76 25.61 0.75 -26.95
CA GLU A 76 26.63 1.38 -27.81
C GLU A 76 26.96 0.52 -29.03
N LYS A 77 27.18 -0.79 -28.82
CA LYS A 77 27.47 -1.73 -29.90
C LYS A 77 26.33 -1.76 -30.94
N LYS A 78 25.09 -1.66 -30.49
CA LYS A 78 23.89 -1.62 -31.34
C LYS A 78 23.60 -0.21 -31.90
N LYS A 79 24.31 0.82 -31.44
CA LYS A 79 24.04 2.25 -31.74
C LYS A 79 22.60 2.65 -31.38
N LYS A 80 22.13 2.21 -30.22
CA LYS A 80 20.76 2.45 -29.71
C LYS A 80 20.79 3.22 -28.40
N THR A 81 19.68 3.88 -28.08
CA THR A 81 19.43 4.49 -26.77
C THR A 81 19.19 3.37 -25.74
N LEU A 82 19.86 3.42 -24.60
CA LEU A 82 19.57 2.46 -23.52
C LEU A 82 18.26 2.85 -22.85
N LEU A 83 17.28 1.94 -22.84
CA LEU A 83 16.03 2.10 -22.08
C LEU A 83 16.02 1.13 -20.91
N ILE A 84 15.86 1.63 -19.70
CA ILE A 84 15.66 0.81 -18.49
C ILE A 84 14.40 1.24 -17.76
N SER A 85 13.77 0.29 -17.08
CA SER A 85 12.49 0.49 -16.40
C SER A 85 12.45 -0.37 -15.15
N GLY A 86 12.05 0.19 -14.00
CA GLY A 86 11.98 -0.56 -12.74
C GLY A 86 11.34 0.27 -11.62
N GLU A 87 10.41 -0.31 -10.85
CA GLU A 87 9.74 0.41 -9.76
C GLU A 87 10.70 0.80 -8.62
N GLY A 88 11.73 -0.01 -8.40
CA GLY A 88 12.75 0.27 -7.40
C GLY A 88 13.56 1.53 -7.70
N PHE A 89 13.53 2.02 -8.94
CA PHE A 89 14.22 3.25 -9.34
C PHE A 89 13.56 4.50 -8.77
N TYR A 90 12.26 4.47 -8.45
CA TYR A 90 11.54 5.64 -7.92
C TYR A 90 12.29 6.30 -6.75
N THR A 91 12.86 5.50 -5.83
CA THR A 91 13.55 6.02 -4.65
C THR A 91 15.04 6.32 -4.84
N LEU A 92 15.59 6.09 -6.04
CA LEU A 92 17.04 6.06 -6.31
C LEU A 92 17.51 7.26 -7.16
N GLY A 93 16.85 8.41 -7.03
CA GLY A 93 17.19 9.60 -7.81
C GLY A 93 18.58 10.17 -7.51
N ALA A 94 19.17 9.88 -6.35
CA ALA A 94 20.52 10.33 -6.01
C ALA A 94 21.61 9.37 -6.52
N GLU A 95 21.34 8.06 -6.49
CA GLU A 95 22.33 7.02 -6.72
C GLU A 95 22.37 6.55 -8.17
N LEU A 96 21.20 6.40 -8.81
CA LEU A 96 21.12 5.80 -10.14
C LEU A 96 21.78 6.67 -11.22
N PRO A 97 21.61 8.02 -11.27
CA PRO A 97 22.30 8.85 -12.26
C PRO A 97 23.82 8.71 -12.25
N ALA A 98 24.42 8.47 -11.08
CA ALA A 98 25.87 8.28 -10.94
C ALA A 98 26.41 7.03 -11.65
N LEU A 99 25.54 6.09 -12.05
CA LEU A 99 25.92 4.92 -12.84
C LEU A 99 26.14 5.23 -14.33
N PHE A 100 25.72 6.42 -14.79
CA PHE A 100 25.72 6.81 -16.19
C PHE A 100 26.53 8.10 -16.44
N PRO A 101 27.80 8.19 -15.98
CA PRO A 101 28.59 9.41 -16.12
C PRO A 101 28.81 9.76 -17.60
N GLY A 102 28.62 11.03 -17.96
CA GLY A 102 28.80 11.53 -19.33
C GLY A 102 27.73 11.05 -20.34
N CYS A 103 26.68 10.37 -19.88
CA CYS A 103 25.52 10.06 -20.71
C CYS A 103 24.48 11.18 -20.66
N ASP A 104 23.73 11.32 -21.75
CA ASP A 104 22.53 12.15 -21.81
C ASP A 104 21.38 11.34 -21.21
N LEU A 105 21.08 11.57 -19.93
CA LEU A 105 20.17 10.76 -19.11
C LEU A 105 18.82 11.47 -18.97
N SER A 106 17.78 10.90 -19.56
CA SER A 106 16.40 11.37 -19.41
C SER A 106 15.57 10.42 -18.55
N VAL A 107 14.61 10.97 -17.82
CA VAL A 107 13.81 10.26 -16.82
C VAL A 107 12.33 10.41 -17.13
N ILE A 108 11.60 9.29 -17.17
CA ILE A 108 10.15 9.26 -17.37
C ILE A 108 9.49 8.67 -16.13
N GLY A 109 8.46 9.33 -15.61
CA GLY A 109 7.71 8.84 -14.44
C GLY A 109 6.25 9.26 -14.48
N TYR A 110 5.39 8.52 -13.78
CA TYR A 110 3.96 8.80 -13.74
C TYR A 110 3.52 9.23 -12.34
N VAL A 111 2.94 10.41 -12.21
CA VAL A 111 2.46 10.92 -10.92
C VAL A 111 1.02 10.43 -10.70
N ARG A 112 0.76 9.75 -9.59
CA ARG A 112 -0.58 9.34 -9.19
C ARG A 112 -1.11 10.23 -8.06
N ASP A 113 -2.43 10.40 -8.01
CA ASP A 113 -3.08 11.05 -6.88
C ASP A 113 -2.70 10.33 -5.56
N PRO A 114 -2.24 11.04 -4.52
CA PRO A 114 -1.77 10.41 -3.29
C PRO A 114 -2.86 9.66 -2.53
N ILE A 115 -4.11 10.11 -2.59
CA ILE A 115 -5.25 9.42 -1.98
C ILE A 115 -5.56 8.14 -2.77
N GLU A 116 -5.56 8.23 -4.11
CA GLU A 116 -5.70 7.06 -4.97
C GLU A 116 -4.57 6.05 -4.74
N PHE A 117 -3.34 6.53 -4.58
CA PHE A 117 -2.19 5.72 -4.24
C PHE A 117 -2.41 4.99 -2.91
N LEU A 118 -2.82 5.69 -1.84
CA LEU A 118 -3.05 5.09 -0.53
C LEU A 118 -4.12 3.98 -0.59
N ILE A 119 -5.24 4.22 -1.27
CA ILE A 119 -6.29 3.21 -1.46
C ILE A 119 -5.75 2.01 -2.25
N SER A 120 -5.03 2.25 -3.34
CA SER A 120 -4.45 1.17 -4.14
C SER A 120 -3.38 0.38 -3.38
N ASN A 121 -2.64 1.04 -2.50
CA ASN A 121 -1.64 0.42 -1.64
C ASN A 121 -2.29 -0.42 -0.54
N HIS A 122 -3.35 0.09 0.11
CA HIS A 122 -4.16 -0.68 1.05
C HIS A 122 -4.68 -1.97 0.40
N ASN A 123 -5.34 -1.86 -0.75
CA ASN A 123 -5.89 -3.01 -1.47
C ASN A 123 -4.80 -4.04 -1.82
N GLN A 124 -3.61 -3.57 -2.22
CA GLN A 124 -2.47 -4.45 -2.49
C GLN A 124 -1.97 -5.14 -1.22
N SER A 125 -1.88 -4.40 -0.11
CA SER A 125 -1.40 -4.95 1.16
C SER A 125 -2.35 -6.02 1.70
N VAL A 126 -3.66 -5.86 1.52
CA VAL A 126 -4.66 -6.89 1.83
C VAL A 126 -4.44 -8.13 0.96
N LYS A 127 -4.18 -7.95 -0.33
CA LYS A 127 -4.01 -9.06 -1.29
C LYS A 127 -2.72 -9.85 -1.09
N ARG A 128 -1.60 -9.17 -0.84
CA ARG A 128 -0.25 -9.75 -0.95
C ARG A 128 0.54 -9.80 0.36
N HIS A 129 0.14 -8.99 1.34
CA HIS A 129 0.91 -8.81 2.57
C HIS A 129 0.07 -9.09 3.82
N PHE A 130 -1.01 -9.88 3.67
CA PHE A 130 -1.88 -10.31 4.76
C PHE A 130 -2.39 -9.15 5.63
N ASN A 131 -2.56 -7.95 5.05
CA ASN A 131 -3.06 -6.83 5.82
C ASN A 131 -4.53 -7.06 6.19
N SER A 132 -4.85 -6.93 7.47
CA SER A 132 -6.20 -7.03 8.04
C SER A 132 -6.76 -5.68 8.53
N GLU A 133 -5.97 -4.61 8.49
CA GLU A 133 -6.36 -3.24 8.86
C GLU A 133 -7.47 -2.72 7.94
N SER A 134 -8.47 -2.03 8.50
CA SER A 134 -9.52 -1.41 7.70
C SER A 134 -8.97 -0.27 6.83
N LEU A 135 -9.67 0.08 5.75
CA LEU A 135 -9.25 1.20 4.91
C LEU A 135 -9.22 2.52 5.71
N GLU A 136 -10.21 2.73 6.58
CA GLU A 136 -10.31 3.92 7.42
C GLU A 136 -9.11 4.05 8.37
N ASP A 137 -8.77 2.98 9.09
CA ASP A 137 -7.60 2.95 10.00
C ASP A 137 -6.30 3.17 9.23
N PHE A 138 -6.16 2.50 8.07
CA PHE A 138 -4.99 2.64 7.21
C PHE A 138 -4.79 4.09 6.75
N LEU A 139 -5.87 4.74 6.29
CA LEU A 139 -5.84 6.13 5.85
C LEU A 139 -5.54 7.08 7.00
N GLU A 140 -6.14 6.88 8.17
CA GLU A 140 -5.89 7.73 9.35
C GLU A 140 -4.44 7.58 9.86
N ARG A 141 -3.87 6.38 9.83
CA ARG A 141 -2.45 6.16 10.16
C ARG A 141 -1.53 6.90 9.20
N ASN A 142 -1.85 6.94 7.91
CA ASN A 142 -1.04 7.65 6.90
C ASN A 142 -1.18 9.18 6.96
N LEU A 143 -2.23 9.73 7.59
CA LEU A 143 -2.31 11.16 7.90
C LEU A 143 -1.34 11.60 9.00
N LYS A 144 -1.00 10.70 9.93
CA LYS A 144 -0.15 11.01 11.09
C LYS A 144 1.35 10.89 10.80
N GLY A 145 1.73 10.35 9.63
CA GLY A 145 3.12 10.08 9.26
C GLY A 145 3.63 10.97 8.12
N GLN A 146 4.92 11.30 8.14
CA GLN A 146 5.61 11.87 6.98
C GLN A 146 6.15 10.76 6.10
N ASN A 147 5.36 10.30 5.12
CA ASN A 147 5.79 9.32 4.14
C ASN A 147 6.19 10.01 2.82
N ARG A 148 7.50 10.18 2.60
CA ARG A 148 8.08 10.79 1.38
C ARG A 148 7.62 10.09 0.09
N GLY A 149 7.36 8.78 0.16
CA GLY A 149 6.88 8.00 -0.99
C GLY A 149 5.49 8.42 -1.46
N VAL A 150 4.61 8.79 -0.53
CA VAL A 150 3.22 9.21 -0.80
C VAL A 150 3.16 10.66 -1.28
N ASN A 151 4.03 11.52 -0.75
CA ASN A 151 4.06 12.95 -1.07
C ASN A 151 4.70 13.28 -2.43
N GLY A 152 5.20 12.28 -3.18
CA GLY A 152 5.86 12.57 -4.46
C GLY A 152 7.24 13.25 -4.33
N ASP A 153 7.83 13.29 -3.13
CA ASP A 153 9.13 13.94 -2.87
C ASP A 153 10.24 13.41 -3.79
N TYR A 154 10.19 12.11 -4.11
CA TYR A 154 11.19 11.48 -4.95
C TYR A 154 11.20 12.00 -6.38
N PHE A 155 10.09 12.51 -6.91
CA PHE A 155 10.09 13.19 -8.22
C PHE A 155 10.97 14.44 -8.19
N PHE A 156 10.96 15.19 -7.08
CA PHE A 156 11.85 16.35 -6.90
C PHE A 156 13.31 15.93 -6.72
N VAL A 157 13.58 14.80 -6.06
CA VAL A 157 14.96 14.25 -5.96
C VAL A 157 15.48 13.91 -7.36
N TRP A 158 14.67 13.25 -8.18
CA TRP A 158 15.02 12.95 -9.57
C TRP A 158 15.28 14.23 -10.38
N ARG A 159 14.36 15.20 -10.32
CA ARG A 159 14.53 16.50 -10.98
C ARG A 159 15.82 17.21 -10.57
N ALA A 160 16.12 17.24 -9.27
CA ALA A 160 17.34 17.86 -8.77
C ALA A 160 18.62 17.15 -9.25
N ALA A 161 18.56 15.83 -9.47
CA ALA A 161 19.72 15.03 -9.85
C ALA A 161 20.04 15.08 -11.35
N VAL A 162 19.03 15.14 -12.23
CA VAL A 162 19.23 15.11 -13.69
C VAL A 162 18.96 16.44 -14.40
N GLY A 163 18.24 17.36 -13.74
CA GLY A 163 17.85 18.66 -14.28
C GLY A 163 16.46 18.67 -14.94
N ASP A 164 15.91 19.88 -15.09
CA ASP A 164 14.53 20.13 -15.50
C ASP A 164 14.22 19.61 -16.91
N GLU A 165 15.13 19.84 -17.86
CA GLU A 165 14.98 19.42 -19.26
C GLU A 165 15.09 17.90 -19.44
N GLN A 166 15.55 17.19 -18.42
CA GLN A 166 15.80 15.75 -18.45
C GLN A 166 14.72 14.95 -17.72
N VAL A 167 13.72 15.59 -17.11
CA VAL A 167 12.59 14.92 -16.48
C VAL A 167 11.31 15.10 -17.27
N MET A 168 10.60 14.00 -17.51
CA MET A 168 9.26 13.97 -18.07
C MET A 168 8.32 13.24 -17.12
N PHE A 169 7.65 14.01 -16.26
CA PHE A 169 6.65 13.46 -15.34
C PHE A 169 5.25 13.69 -15.89
N ARG A 170 4.46 12.61 -15.94
CA ARG A 170 3.15 12.58 -16.58
C ARG A 170 2.04 12.20 -15.59
N PRO A 171 0.82 12.72 -15.70
CA PRO A 171 -0.30 12.29 -14.87
C PRO A 171 -0.64 10.82 -15.09
N TYR A 172 -0.78 10.04 -14.01
CA TYR A 172 -1.36 8.70 -14.05
C TYR A 172 -2.89 8.82 -14.03
N LEU A 173 -3.47 9.18 -15.18
CA LEU A 173 -4.90 9.37 -15.34
C LEU A 173 -5.31 8.92 -16.75
N SER A 174 -6.38 8.13 -16.87
CA SER A 174 -6.85 7.59 -18.15
C SER A 174 -7.09 8.68 -19.20
N SER A 175 -7.72 9.79 -18.83
CA SER A 175 -7.96 10.93 -19.71
C SER A 175 -6.70 11.70 -20.12
N ALA A 176 -5.57 11.48 -19.43
CA ALA A 176 -4.28 12.08 -19.75
C ALA A 176 -3.46 11.22 -20.70
N PHE A 177 -3.74 9.91 -20.75
CA PHE A 177 -3.04 8.98 -21.61
C PHE A 177 -3.50 9.10 -23.06
N TRP A 178 -2.55 8.90 -23.99
CA TRP A 178 -2.87 8.82 -25.40
C TRP A 178 -3.88 7.70 -25.69
N GLU A 179 -5.03 8.05 -26.25
CA GLU A 179 -6.18 7.13 -26.46
C GLU A 179 -6.59 6.35 -25.21
N GLY A 180 -6.33 6.89 -24.01
CA GLY A 180 -6.60 6.17 -22.76
C GLY A 180 -5.64 5.02 -22.46
N ARG A 181 -4.49 4.93 -23.14
CA ARG A 181 -3.51 3.83 -23.01
C ARG A 181 -2.17 4.35 -22.51
N ILE A 182 -1.73 3.87 -21.35
CA ILE A 182 -0.43 4.23 -20.78
C ILE A 182 0.72 3.75 -21.66
N GLU A 183 0.52 2.64 -22.39
CA GLU A 183 1.51 2.10 -23.32
C GLU A 183 1.79 3.10 -24.45
N LEU A 184 0.74 3.65 -25.06
CA LEU A 184 0.84 4.65 -26.12
C LEU A 184 1.39 5.98 -25.59
N ASP A 185 0.94 6.40 -24.41
CA ASP A 185 1.46 7.60 -23.75
C ASP A 185 2.96 7.49 -23.44
N PHE A 186 3.42 6.29 -23.07
CA PHE A 186 4.84 6.01 -22.86
C PHE A 186 5.63 6.01 -24.17
N LEU A 187 5.12 5.37 -25.24
CA LEU A 187 5.76 5.45 -26.57
C LEU A 187 5.87 6.90 -27.06
N LYS A 188 4.82 7.70 -26.87
CA LYS A 188 4.84 9.14 -27.14
C LYS A 188 5.94 9.87 -26.36
N SER A 189 6.12 9.50 -25.10
CA SER A 189 7.17 10.05 -24.22
C SER A 189 8.58 9.66 -24.68
N LEU A 190 8.72 8.56 -25.41
CA LEU A 190 9.97 8.17 -26.09
C LEU A 190 10.18 8.89 -27.43
N GLY A 191 9.21 9.67 -27.90
CA GLY A 191 9.24 10.35 -29.20
C GLY A 191 8.70 9.53 -30.37
N LEU A 192 7.96 8.45 -30.11
CA LEU A 192 7.29 7.63 -31.13
C LEU A 192 5.83 8.09 -31.31
N GLY A 193 5.33 8.14 -32.55
CA GLY A 193 4.02 8.67 -32.89
C GLY A 193 3.03 7.62 -33.41
N GLU A 194 1.89 8.09 -33.91
CA GLU A 194 0.80 7.23 -34.45
C GLU A 194 1.25 6.22 -35.51
N PRO A 195 2.09 6.57 -36.51
CA PRO A 195 2.53 5.61 -37.51
C PRO A 195 3.30 4.44 -36.88
N GLU A 196 4.08 4.71 -35.83
CA GLU A 196 4.87 3.69 -35.14
C GLU A 196 4.02 2.81 -34.23
N TYR A 197 2.94 3.33 -33.64
CA TYR A 197 2.08 2.57 -32.71
C TYR A 197 1.51 1.30 -33.32
N ALA A 198 1.19 1.30 -34.62
CA ALA A 198 0.64 0.16 -35.33
C ALA A 198 1.54 -1.08 -35.33
N TYR A 199 2.85 -0.92 -35.10
CA TYR A 199 3.82 -2.01 -35.07
C TYR A 199 4.04 -2.59 -33.67
N PHE A 200 3.48 -1.96 -32.63
CA PHE A 200 3.57 -2.46 -31.27
C PHE A 200 2.40 -3.39 -30.94
N LYS A 201 2.73 -4.54 -30.36
CA LYS A 201 1.75 -5.46 -29.81
C LYS A 201 1.18 -4.89 -28.52
N LEU A 202 0.00 -4.30 -28.62
CA LEU A 202 -0.76 -3.83 -27.48
C LEU A 202 -1.46 -5.01 -26.79
N PRO A 203 -1.51 -5.05 -25.44
CA PRO A 203 -2.26 -6.08 -24.74
C PRO A 203 -3.77 -5.96 -25.08
N GLU A 204 -4.39 -7.10 -25.40
CA GLU A 204 -5.77 -7.21 -25.89
C GLU A 204 -6.82 -6.76 -24.85
N ARG A 205 -6.50 -6.80 -23.54
CA ARG A 205 -7.39 -6.33 -22.47
C ARG A 205 -6.63 -5.71 -21.31
N ARG A 206 -7.21 -4.66 -20.71
CA ARG A 206 -6.92 -4.27 -19.33
C ARG A 206 -7.42 -5.37 -18.42
N ILE A 207 -6.54 -6.22 -17.91
CA ILE A 207 -6.90 -7.19 -16.87
C ILE A 207 -7.20 -6.37 -15.59
N ASN A 208 -8.46 -6.38 -15.15
CA ASN A 208 -8.83 -5.72 -13.91
C ASN A 208 -8.36 -6.56 -12.72
N ASN A 209 -7.12 -6.33 -12.28
CA ASN A 209 -6.55 -7.03 -11.14
C ASN A 209 -7.11 -6.55 -9.79
N ALA A 210 -8.14 -5.69 -9.76
CA ALA A 210 -8.77 -5.26 -8.52
C ALA A 210 -9.77 -6.31 -8.02
N TYR A 211 -9.86 -6.46 -6.70
CA TYR A 211 -10.98 -7.20 -6.12
C TYR A 211 -12.23 -6.35 -6.13
N SER A 212 -13.38 -7.01 -6.29
CA SER A 212 -14.66 -6.42 -5.91
C SER A 212 -14.66 -6.02 -4.43
N PRO A 213 -15.47 -5.03 -4.01
CA PRO A 213 -15.50 -4.58 -2.62
C PRO A 213 -15.73 -5.72 -1.61
N GLU A 214 -16.67 -6.63 -1.90
CA GLU A 214 -16.96 -7.77 -1.03
C GLU A 214 -15.81 -8.79 -0.98
N ALA A 215 -15.11 -9.02 -2.09
CA ALA A 215 -13.97 -9.94 -2.13
C ALA A 215 -12.76 -9.37 -1.39
N LEU A 216 -12.54 -8.05 -1.49
CA LEU A 216 -11.50 -7.36 -0.74
C LEU A 216 -11.75 -7.41 0.76
N GLU A 217 -12.98 -7.13 1.19
CA GLU A 217 -13.34 -7.19 2.62
C GLU A 217 -13.24 -8.62 3.15
N LEU A 218 -13.71 -9.62 2.39
CA LEU A 218 -13.55 -11.03 2.78
C LEU A 218 -12.07 -11.40 2.93
N LYS A 219 -11.22 -11.05 1.96
CA LYS A 219 -9.76 -11.30 2.07
C LYS A 219 -9.17 -10.62 3.31
N ARG A 220 -9.52 -9.35 3.57
CA ARG A 220 -9.06 -8.58 4.72
C ARG A 220 -9.43 -9.25 6.04
N LEU A 221 -10.67 -9.75 6.16
CA LEU A 221 -11.12 -10.45 7.36
C LEU A 221 -10.39 -11.80 7.52
N LEU A 222 -10.26 -12.59 6.45
CA LEU A 222 -9.52 -13.86 6.52
C LEU A 222 -8.04 -13.66 6.89
N ASN A 223 -7.44 -12.52 6.53
CA ASN A 223 -6.08 -12.18 6.95
C ASN A 223 -5.93 -11.99 8.48
N LEU A 224 -7.01 -11.92 9.27
CA LEU A 224 -6.93 -11.94 10.73
C LEU A 224 -6.41 -13.30 11.27
N VAL A 225 -6.64 -14.38 10.52
CA VAL A 225 -6.29 -15.76 10.90
C VAL A 225 -5.20 -16.39 10.03
N MET A 226 -4.65 -15.63 9.09
CA MET A 226 -3.59 -16.07 8.18
C MET A 226 -2.35 -15.20 8.33
N THR A 227 -1.18 -15.80 8.15
CA THR A 227 0.12 -15.11 8.14
C THR A 227 0.89 -15.44 6.87
N GLU A 228 2.09 -14.85 6.70
CA GLU A 228 2.95 -15.12 5.54
C GLU A 228 3.34 -16.60 5.39
N SER A 229 3.37 -17.38 6.48
CA SER A 229 3.61 -18.83 6.43
C SER A 229 2.45 -19.63 5.84
N ASP A 230 1.26 -19.03 5.69
CA ASP A 230 0.06 -19.68 5.19
C ASP A 230 -0.13 -19.51 3.66
N ALA A 231 0.95 -19.35 2.90
CA ALA A 231 0.88 -19.18 1.44
C ALA A 231 0.05 -20.28 0.74
N GLY A 232 0.14 -21.52 1.23
CA GLY A 232 -0.64 -22.66 0.72
C GLY A 232 -2.15 -22.55 0.97
N LEU A 233 -2.59 -21.84 2.01
CA LEU A 233 -4.01 -21.55 2.27
C LEU A 233 -4.45 -20.29 1.50
N SER A 234 -3.58 -19.27 1.43
CA SER A 234 -3.88 -17.99 0.78
C SER A 234 -4.07 -18.13 -0.72
N HIS A 235 -3.21 -18.91 -1.39
CA HIS A 235 -3.22 -19.04 -2.85
C HIS A 235 -4.56 -19.49 -3.45
N PRO A 236 -5.19 -20.59 -3.00
CA PRO A 236 -6.49 -21.00 -3.54
C PRO A 236 -7.61 -20.00 -3.24
N ILE A 237 -7.56 -19.32 -2.09
CA ILE A 237 -8.49 -18.23 -1.75
C ILE A 237 -8.32 -17.08 -2.74
N ASP A 238 -7.10 -16.67 -3.02
CA ASP A 238 -6.81 -15.55 -3.92
C ASP A 238 -7.31 -15.82 -5.34
N LEU A 239 -7.12 -17.04 -5.85
CA LEU A 239 -7.65 -17.49 -7.14
C LEU A 239 -9.18 -17.45 -7.18
N PHE A 240 -9.83 -17.94 -6.13
CA PHE A 240 -11.30 -17.92 -6.03
C PHE A 240 -11.84 -16.49 -6.02
N LEU A 241 -11.27 -15.61 -5.19
CA LEU A 241 -11.70 -14.22 -5.06
C LEU A 241 -11.43 -13.39 -6.32
N GLN A 242 -10.31 -13.67 -7.02
CA GLN A 242 -10.02 -13.03 -8.31
C GLN A 242 -11.04 -13.45 -9.37
N LYS A 243 -11.33 -14.75 -9.49
CA LYS A 243 -12.34 -15.26 -10.42
C LYS A 243 -13.72 -14.64 -10.20
N HIS A 244 -14.15 -14.48 -8.94
CA HIS A 244 -15.40 -13.79 -8.60
C HIS A 244 -15.38 -12.32 -9.05
N SER A 245 -14.27 -11.63 -8.80
CA SER A 245 -14.10 -10.21 -9.13
C SER A 245 -14.06 -9.96 -10.65
N ASP A 246 -13.44 -10.88 -11.41
CA ASP A 246 -13.38 -10.81 -12.87
C ASP A 246 -14.76 -10.97 -13.50
N ALA A 247 -15.57 -11.91 -13.00
CA ALA A 247 -16.94 -12.12 -13.46
C ALA A 247 -17.82 -10.88 -13.20
N ARG A 248 -17.63 -10.19 -12.08
CA ARG A 248 -18.38 -8.98 -11.73
C ARG A 248 -17.95 -7.77 -12.56
N SER A 249 -16.66 -7.61 -12.83
CA SER A 249 -16.10 -6.44 -13.54
C SER A 249 -16.61 -6.29 -14.97
N GLN A 250 -17.02 -7.39 -15.62
CA GLN A 250 -17.61 -7.36 -16.96
C GLN A 250 -18.99 -6.68 -17.01
N SER A 251 -19.60 -6.38 -15.85
CA SER A 251 -21.00 -5.91 -15.76
C SER A 251 -21.19 -4.42 -15.46
N LYS A 252 -20.14 -3.66 -15.09
CA LYS A 252 -20.28 -2.24 -14.72
C LYS A 252 -19.10 -1.40 -15.22
N ALA A 253 -19.35 -0.64 -16.28
CA ALA A 253 -18.56 0.53 -16.62
C ALA A 253 -19.23 1.75 -16.00
N ASP A 254 -18.63 2.32 -14.95
CA ASP A 254 -18.99 3.67 -14.52
C ASP A 254 -17.78 4.37 -13.90
N GLU A 255 -17.19 5.29 -14.68
CA GLU A 255 -16.33 6.35 -14.17
C GLU A 255 -17.17 7.62 -14.04
N ARG A 256 -17.51 7.98 -12.80
CA ARG A 256 -17.64 9.37 -12.30
C ARG A 256 -17.98 9.29 -10.80
N ARG A 257 -17.01 9.70 -9.97
CA ARG A 257 -16.89 9.55 -8.50
C ARG A 257 -16.56 8.12 -8.04
N ARG A 258 -15.39 7.98 -7.43
CA ARG A 258 -14.94 6.71 -6.84
C ARG A 258 -15.42 6.65 -5.39
N LEU A 259 -16.46 5.87 -5.16
CA LEU A 259 -17.01 5.64 -3.82
C LEU A 259 -16.08 4.72 -3.02
N VAL A 260 -15.74 5.12 -1.79
CA VAL A 260 -14.89 4.33 -0.89
C VAL A 260 -15.49 4.23 0.51
N PRO A 261 -15.34 3.08 1.21
CA PRO A 261 -15.87 2.89 2.56
C PRO A 261 -14.96 3.59 3.59
N ALA A 262 -14.92 4.91 3.56
CA ALA A 262 -14.20 5.76 4.49
C ALA A 262 -15.04 7.02 4.80
N SER A 263 -14.97 7.51 6.04
CA SER A 263 -15.76 8.69 6.42
C SER A 263 -15.42 9.93 5.61
N GLN A 264 -16.43 10.74 5.30
CA GLN A 264 -16.23 11.98 4.54
C GLN A 264 -15.26 12.93 5.28
N SER A 265 -15.34 13.00 6.61
CA SER A 265 -14.42 13.79 7.44
C SER A 265 -12.96 13.38 7.26
N LEU A 266 -12.67 12.07 7.14
CA LEU A 266 -11.31 11.58 6.89
C LEU A 266 -10.82 11.95 5.50
N LEU A 267 -11.65 11.77 4.47
CA LEU A 267 -11.33 12.17 3.10
C LEU A 267 -11.01 13.68 3.02
N ASP A 268 -11.79 14.51 3.69
CA ASP A 268 -11.58 15.96 3.74
C ASP A 268 -10.22 16.33 4.35
N ARG A 269 -9.86 15.68 5.46
CA ARG A 269 -8.55 15.83 6.10
C ARG A 269 -7.41 15.43 5.16
N LEU A 270 -7.55 14.34 4.41
CA LEU A 270 -6.57 13.89 3.40
C LEU A 270 -6.41 14.92 2.27
N TYR A 271 -7.49 15.44 1.72
CA TYR A 271 -7.44 16.47 0.68
C TYR A 271 -6.73 17.73 1.18
N VAL A 272 -7.02 18.19 2.40
CA VAL A 272 -6.33 19.33 3.01
C VAL A 272 -4.85 19.04 3.21
N TYR A 273 -4.50 17.86 3.70
CA TYR A 273 -3.13 17.43 3.97
C TYR A 273 -2.26 17.42 2.70
N PHE A 274 -2.74 16.83 1.61
CA PHE A 274 -1.96 16.73 0.36
C PHE A 274 -2.02 17.98 -0.52
N LYS A 275 -2.95 18.92 -0.26
CA LYS A 275 -3.13 20.12 -1.10
C LYS A 275 -1.85 20.92 -1.36
N PRO A 276 -0.98 21.21 -0.36
CA PRO A 276 0.25 21.98 -0.61
C PRO A 276 1.18 21.26 -1.58
N THR A 277 1.39 19.97 -1.35
CA THR A 277 2.25 19.11 -2.16
C THR A 277 1.71 18.93 -3.57
N ASN A 278 0.41 18.68 -3.72
CA ASN A 278 -0.26 18.55 -5.02
C ASN A 278 -0.12 19.83 -5.86
N LYS A 279 -0.32 21.01 -5.23
CA LYS A 279 -0.08 22.30 -5.89
C LYS A 279 1.35 22.44 -6.38
N ARG A 280 2.31 22.04 -5.56
CA ARG A 280 3.73 22.09 -5.92
C ARG A 280 4.04 21.17 -7.11
N ILE A 281 3.58 19.92 -7.07
CA ILE A 281 3.74 18.97 -8.17
C ILE A 281 3.14 19.51 -9.47
N LEU A 282 1.92 20.08 -9.42
CA LEU A 282 1.28 20.66 -10.60
C LEU A 282 2.05 21.85 -11.18
N ALA A 283 2.57 22.73 -10.31
CA ALA A 283 3.29 23.92 -10.75
C ALA A 283 4.69 23.61 -11.29
N GLU A 284 5.35 22.59 -10.73
CA GLU A 284 6.78 22.37 -10.93
C GLU A 284 7.13 21.13 -11.77
N LEU A 285 6.26 20.13 -11.83
CA LEU A 285 6.60 18.81 -12.39
C LEU A 285 5.71 18.36 -13.54
N ILE A 286 4.48 18.88 -13.64
CA ILE A 286 3.51 18.45 -14.65
C ILE A 286 3.33 19.53 -15.71
N GLN A 287 3.69 19.21 -16.95
CA GLN A 287 3.39 20.05 -18.10
C GLN A 287 1.94 19.83 -18.56
N ASN A 288 1.16 20.91 -18.72
CA ASN A 288 -0.24 20.87 -19.17
C ASN A 288 -1.11 19.90 -18.36
N PRO A 289 -1.32 20.14 -17.05
CA PRO A 289 -2.10 19.23 -16.21
C PRO A 289 -3.54 19.12 -16.73
N PRO A 290 -4.08 17.89 -16.88
CA PRO A 290 -5.46 17.68 -17.29
C PRO A 290 -6.41 18.14 -16.19
N ALA A 291 -7.61 18.57 -16.59
CA ALA A 291 -8.66 18.94 -15.64
C ALA A 291 -8.99 17.76 -14.71
N GLY A 292 -9.14 18.04 -13.41
CA GLY A 292 -9.44 17.05 -12.39
C GLY A 292 -8.23 16.29 -11.84
N PHE A 293 -7.01 16.57 -12.30
CA PHE A 293 -5.80 15.93 -11.79
C PHE A 293 -5.10 16.81 -10.77
N LEU A 294 -5.08 16.39 -9.50
CA LEU A 294 -4.43 17.07 -8.37
C LEU A 294 -4.85 18.54 -8.13
N ASP A 295 -5.82 19.06 -8.87
CA ASP A 295 -6.29 20.45 -8.85
C ASP A 295 -7.14 20.80 -7.62
N GLY A 296 -7.34 19.83 -6.72
CA GLY A 296 -8.16 19.95 -5.53
C GLY A 296 -9.62 19.56 -5.73
N SER A 297 -10.01 19.13 -6.95
CA SER A 297 -11.28 18.47 -7.17
C SER A 297 -11.35 17.15 -6.38
N ARG A 298 -12.53 16.86 -5.84
CA ARG A 298 -12.77 15.62 -5.09
C ARG A 298 -13.03 14.48 -6.06
N VAL A 299 -12.06 13.58 -6.17
CA VAL A 299 -12.13 12.36 -6.98
C VAL A 299 -12.81 11.23 -6.21
N PHE A 300 -12.63 11.20 -4.89
CA PHE A 300 -13.20 10.22 -3.97
C PHE A 300 -14.30 10.82 -3.11
N GLU A 301 -15.38 10.06 -2.95
CA GLU A 301 -16.51 10.39 -2.08
C GLU A 301 -16.77 9.24 -1.12
N CYS A 302 -17.34 9.55 0.04
CA CYS A 302 -17.81 8.55 0.98
C CYS A 302 -18.82 7.64 0.27
N GLY A 303 -18.47 6.36 0.14
CA GLY A 303 -19.35 5.32 -0.35
C GLY A 303 -20.24 4.75 0.75
N PRO A 304 -21.21 3.91 0.39
CA PRO A 304 -21.90 3.09 1.38
C PRO A 304 -20.90 2.20 2.13
N ALA A 305 -21.28 1.80 3.35
CA ALA A 305 -20.56 0.76 4.07
C ALA A 305 -20.49 -0.52 3.21
N VAL A 306 -19.50 -1.37 3.49
CA VAL A 306 -19.38 -2.66 2.83
C VAL A 306 -20.66 -3.47 3.04
N ASP A 307 -21.19 -4.04 1.97
CA ASP A 307 -22.37 -4.92 2.01
C ASP A 307 -21.96 -6.28 2.59
N PHE A 308 -22.19 -6.46 3.89
CA PHE A 308 -21.85 -7.70 4.59
C PHE A 308 -22.71 -8.89 4.16
N VAL A 309 -23.91 -8.67 3.61
CA VAL A 309 -24.72 -9.77 3.04
C VAL A 309 -24.01 -10.33 1.80
N ALA A 310 -23.42 -9.47 0.97
CA ALA A 310 -22.61 -9.90 -0.17
C ALA A 310 -21.32 -10.62 0.28
N VAL A 311 -20.67 -10.15 1.35
CA VAL A 311 -19.48 -10.79 1.94
C VAL A 311 -19.80 -12.19 2.45
N GLU A 312 -20.87 -12.33 3.25
CA GLU A 312 -21.36 -13.62 3.77
C GLU A 312 -21.73 -14.59 2.64
N THR A 313 -22.43 -14.09 1.62
CA THR A 313 -22.81 -14.91 0.46
C THR A 313 -21.58 -15.42 -0.28
N LEU A 314 -20.54 -14.57 -0.42
CA LEU A 314 -19.29 -14.96 -1.04
C LEU A 314 -18.52 -15.97 -0.18
N TYR A 315 -18.52 -15.80 1.15
CA TYR A 315 -17.92 -16.76 2.07
C TYR A 315 -18.56 -18.15 1.97
N ARG A 316 -19.90 -18.25 1.90
CA ARG A 316 -20.59 -19.55 1.72
C ARG A 316 -20.12 -20.27 0.45
N LYS A 317 -20.01 -19.55 -0.66
CA LYS A 317 -19.48 -20.10 -1.93
C LYS A 317 -18.02 -20.52 -1.82
N LEU A 318 -17.21 -19.77 -1.07
CA LEU A 318 -15.82 -20.11 -0.77
C LEU A 318 -15.76 -21.41 0.05
N ALA A 319 -16.60 -21.55 1.07
CA ALA A 319 -16.68 -22.74 1.93
C ALA A 319 -17.12 -23.98 1.15
N GLU A 320 -18.08 -23.85 0.24
CA GLU A 320 -18.48 -24.92 -0.69
C GLU A 320 -17.35 -25.35 -1.61
N SER A 321 -16.50 -24.41 -2.04
CA SER A 321 -15.43 -24.66 -3.02
C SER A 321 -14.12 -25.13 -2.38
N LEU A 322 -13.79 -24.64 -1.18
CA LEU A 322 -12.50 -24.82 -0.50
C LEU A 322 -12.69 -25.35 0.93
N GLY A 323 -13.55 -26.36 1.11
CA GLY A 323 -14.00 -26.84 2.42
C GLY A 323 -12.88 -27.15 3.43
N GLU A 324 -11.80 -27.82 3.03
CA GLU A 324 -10.69 -28.15 3.95
C GLU A 324 -9.88 -26.91 4.40
N VAL A 325 -9.69 -25.94 3.49
CA VAL A 325 -9.07 -24.65 3.81
C VAL A 325 -9.96 -23.90 4.80
N VAL A 326 -11.25 -23.83 4.53
CA VAL A 326 -12.21 -23.12 5.38
C VAL A 326 -12.33 -23.74 6.77
N LYS A 327 -12.43 -25.07 6.89
CA LYS A 327 -12.41 -25.76 8.19
C LYS A 327 -11.18 -25.41 9.02
N THR A 328 -10.02 -25.31 8.37
CA THR A 328 -8.77 -24.92 9.04
C THR A 328 -8.85 -23.50 9.58
N LEU A 329 -9.40 -22.56 8.80
CA LEU A 329 -9.57 -21.17 9.25
C LEU A 329 -10.63 -21.06 10.35
N GLU A 330 -11.76 -21.77 10.24
CA GLU A 330 -12.81 -21.84 11.26
C GLU A 330 -12.28 -22.37 12.60
N ALA A 331 -11.44 -23.41 12.57
CA ALA A 331 -10.80 -23.92 13.77
C ALA A 331 -9.91 -22.87 14.46
N ARG A 332 -9.16 -22.08 13.68
CA ARG A 332 -8.33 -20.99 14.20
C ARG A 332 -9.16 -19.88 14.82
N VAL A 333 -10.26 -19.48 14.18
CA VAL A 333 -11.19 -18.49 14.73
C VAL A 333 -11.79 -18.98 16.04
N ASN A 334 -12.31 -20.21 16.07
CA ASN A 334 -12.88 -20.81 17.28
C ASN A 334 -11.88 -20.84 18.44
N ALA A 335 -10.65 -21.27 18.18
CA ALA A 335 -9.59 -21.27 19.18
C ALA A 335 -9.33 -19.85 19.70
N LYS A 336 -9.22 -18.87 18.79
CA LYS A 336 -8.93 -17.49 19.15
C LYS A 336 -10.04 -16.85 19.98
N LEU A 337 -11.31 -17.05 19.63
CA LEU A 337 -12.47 -16.46 20.32
C LEU A 337 -12.64 -16.89 21.79
N THR A 338 -11.87 -17.87 22.26
CA THR A 338 -11.84 -18.25 23.69
C THR A 338 -11.03 -17.30 24.57
N GLU A 339 -10.20 -16.45 23.98
CA GLU A 339 -9.39 -15.44 24.67
C GLU A 339 -10.17 -14.13 24.94
N SER A 340 -9.50 -13.06 25.37
CA SER A 340 -10.11 -11.73 25.56
C SER A 340 -9.28 -10.64 24.87
N GLY A 341 -9.90 -9.50 24.53
CA GLY A 341 -9.20 -8.33 23.97
C GLY A 341 -9.09 -8.29 22.44
N PHE A 342 -10.05 -8.85 21.71
CA PHE A 342 -10.04 -8.83 20.24
C PHE A 342 -10.42 -7.47 19.66
N SER A 343 -9.89 -7.18 18.47
CA SER A 343 -10.39 -6.07 17.66
C SER A 343 -11.79 -6.39 17.12
N TYR A 344 -12.57 -5.35 16.79
CA TYR A 344 -13.90 -5.52 16.22
C TYR A 344 -13.91 -6.33 14.90
N GLY A 345 -12.77 -6.39 14.20
CA GLY A 345 -12.60 -7.22 13.01
C GLY A 345 -12.79 -8.72 13.27
N TRP A 346 -12.43 -9.23 14.45
CA TRP A 346 -12.63 -10.64 14.80
C TRP A 346 -14.10 -11.01 14.94
N TYR A 347 -14.91 -10.12 15.52
CA TYR A 347 -16.35 -10.32 15.64
C TYR A 347 -17.01 -10.33 14.26
N LYS A 348 -16.64 -9.39 13.37
CA LYS A 348 -17.10 -9.39 11.97
C LYS A 348 -16.74 -10.69 11.25
N LEU A 349 -15.51 -11.19 11.43
CA LEU A 349 -15.09 -12.45 10.83
C LEU A 349 -15.94 -13.62 11.36
N ALA A 350 -16.18 -13.67 12.67
CA ALA A 350 -17.01 -14.70 13.29
C ALA A 350 -18.46 -14.68 12.76
N GLU A 351 -19.06 -13.48 12.60
CA GLU A 351 -20.38 -13.33 11.96
C GLU A 351 -20.38 -13.84 10.52
N VAL A 352 -19.39 -13.44 9.70
CA VAL A 352 -19.27 -13.89 8.31
C VAL A 352 -19.13 -15.41 8.22
N MET A 353 -18.40 -16.01 9.16
CA MET A 353 -18.17 -17.46 9.25
C MET A 353 -19.30 -18.20 9.96
N GLN A 354 -20.34 -17.51 10.45
CA GLN A 354 -21.44 -18.07 11.24
C GLN A 354 -20.97 -18.83 12.49
N ILE A 355 -19.86 -18.39 13.07
CA ILE A 355 -19.31 -18.94 14.31
C ILE A 355 -19.95 -18.21 15.49
N PRO A 356 -20.64 -18.91 16.42
CA PRO A 356 -21.18 -18.29 17.62
C PRO A 356 -20.07 -17.68 18.50
N PHE A 357 -20.27 -16.46 18.98
CA PHE A 357 -19.37 -15.81 19.92
C PHE A 357 -20.16 -15.09 21.01
N LYS A 358 -19.51 -14.84 22.15
CA LYS A 358 -20.06 -13.97 23.19
C LYS A 358 -19.85 -12.52 22.76
N GLU A 359 -20.96 -11.78 22.61
CA GLU A 359 -20.88 -10.36 22.25
C GLU A 359 -20.04 -9.58 23.28
N PRO A 360 -19.16 -8.69 22.81
CA PRO A 360 -18.38 -7.84 23.69
C PRO A 360 -19.30 -6.91 24.48
N ASP A 361 -19.13 -6.91 25.80
CA ASP A 361 -19.82 -5.95 26.66
C ASP A 361 -19.10 -4.61 26.66
N PHE A 362 -19.57 -3.67 25.83
CA PHE A 362 -19.06 -2.30 25.80
C PHE A 362 -19.57 -1.44 26.96
N SER A 363 -20.41 -1.98 27.86
CA SER A 363 -21.00 -1.25 28.99
C SER A 363 -20.05 -0.99 30.15
N SER A 364 -18.76 -1.34 30.03
CA SER A 364 -17.74 -1.03 31.04
C SER A 364 -17.41 0.47 31.11
N GLY A 365 -18.35 1.23 31.66
CA GLY A 365 -18.13 2.58 32.18
C GLY A 365 -17.03 2.60 33.24
N ILE A 366 -16.73 3.79 33.77
CA ILE A 366 -15.80 3.93 34.89
C ILE A 366 -16.32 3.06 36.04
N ASP A 367 -15.46 2.19 36.58
CA ASP A 367 -15.77 1.35 37.74
C ASP A 367 -16.41 2.24 38.83
N GLN A 368 -17.63 1.92 39.25
CA GLN A 368 -18.39 2.78 40.15
C GLN A 368 -17.71 2.94 41.51
N ALA A 369 -16.91 1.95 41.94
CA ALA A 369 -16.09 2.09 43.13
C ALA A 369 -14.96 3.10 42.90
N LEU A 370 -14.33 3.07 41.72
CA LEU A 370 -13.32 4.03 41.32
C LEU A 370 -13.89 5.44 41.18
N LEU A 371 -15.03 5.61 40.50
CA LEU A 371 -15.69 6.90 40.34
C LEU A 371 -15.97 7.54 41.71
N LYS A 372 -16.47 6.75 42.67
CA LYS A 372 -16.72 7.18 44.05
C LYS A 372 -15.45 7.59 44.80
N VAL A 373 -14.31 6.95 44.53
CA VAL A 373 -13.03 7.27 45.17
C VAL A 373 -12.44 8.54 44.54
N CYS A 374 -12.48 8.65 43.22
CA CYS A 374 -12.03 9.83 42.47
C CYS A 374 -12.86 11.09 42.73
N SER A 375 -14.17 10.95 43.02
CA SER A 375 -15.08 12.07 43.25
C SER A 375 -15.04 12.65 44.66
N ARG A 376 -14.28 12.07 45.60
CA ARG A 376 -14.17 12.54 47.00
C ARG A 376 -13.19 13.70 47.19
N GLY A 377 -12.35 14.00 46.21
CA GLY A 377 -11.34 15.08 46.31
C GLY A 377 -10.17 14.78 47.25
N GLU A 378 -10.09 13.56 47.78
CA GLU A 378 -9.07 13.13 48.77
C GLU A 378 -7.81 12.54 48.12
N LEU A 379 -7.81 12.37 46.79
CA LEU A 379 -6.72 11.70 46.06
C LEU A 379 -5.67 12.69 45.55
N GLY A 380 -4.40 12.28 45.62
CA GLY A 380 -3.30 13.00 44.96
C GLY A 380 -3.15 12.59 43.49
N ALA A 381 -2.36 13.35 42.72
CA ALA A 381 -2.09 13.05 41.31
C ALA A 381 -1.56 11.62 41.07
N ALA A 382 -0.72 11.10 41.98
CA ALA A 382 -0.21 9.73 41.90
C ALA A 382 -1.32 8.67 42.03
N ASP A 383 -2.36 8.93 42.82
CA ASP A 383 -3.49 8.02 43.00
C ASP A 383 -4.36 8.00 41.74
N TYR A 384 -4.65 9.17 41.14
CA TYR A 384 -5.37 9.24 39.86
C TYR A 384 -4.63 8.54 38.73
N LEU A 385 -3.30 8.70 38.64
CA LEU A 385 -2.50 8.01 37.63
C LEU A 385 -2.46 6.49 37.87
N ARG A 386 -2.40 6.04 39.12
CA ARG A 386 -2.51 4.61 39.45
C ARG A 386 -3.83 4.02 38.94
N GLU A 387 -4.93 4.70 39.21
CA GLU A 387 -6.25 4.23 38.79
C GLU A 387 -6.44 4.29 37.27
N LEU A 388 -5.96 5.36 36.62
CA LEU A 388 -5.94 5.48 35.17
C LEU A 388 -5.13 4.34 34.53
N SER A 389 -3.94 4.03 35.06
CA SER A 389 -3.15 2.89 34.61
C SER A 389 -3.89 1.57 34.76
N THR A 390 -4.58 1.38 35.89
CA THR A 390 -5.38 0.17 36.14
C THR A 390 -6.54 0.05 35.15
N MET A 391 -7.21 1.16 34.83
CA MET A 391 -8.25 1.20 33.80
C MET A 391 -7.71 0.88 32.40
N LEU A 392 -6.56 1.47 32.03
CA LEU A 392 -5.89 1.20 30.75
C LEU A 392 -5.52 -0.27 30.63
N LEU A 393 -4.97 -0.86 31.70
CA LEU A 393 -4.64 -2.28 31.76
C LEU A 393 -5.87 -3.17 31.61
N LYS A 394 -6.97 -2.88 32.33
CA LYS A 394 -8.24 -3.62 32.20
C LYS A 394 -8.81 -3.58 30.77
N ARG A 395 -8.46 -2.56 29.98
CA ARG A 395 -8.87 -2.37 28.59
C ARG A 395 -7.85 -2.87 27.56
N GLY A 396 -6.77 -3.52 28.00
CA GLY A 396 -5.76 -4.10 27.12
C GLY A 396 -4.67 -3.12 26.63
N TYR A 397 -4.67 -1.87 27.10
CA TYR A 397 -3.67 -0.85 26.74
C TYR A 397 -2.43 -0.96 27.64
N SER A 398 -1.72 -2.09 27.55
CA SER A 398 -0.63 -2.43 28.47
C SER A 398 0.57 -1.47 28.41
N ALA A 399 0.92 -0.97 27.22
CA ALA A 399 2.05 -0.05 27.05
C ALA A 399 1.75 1.35 27.63
N GLU A 400 0.55 1.85 27.37
CA GLU A 400 0.04 3.10 27.92
C GLU A 400 -0.13 2.99 29.44
N ALA A 401 -0.65 1.86 29.93
CA ALA A 401 -0.74 1.58 31.36
C ALA A 401 0.64 1.62 32.03
N LEU A 402 1.68 1.08 31.39
CA LEU A 402 3.06 1.08 31.90
C LEU A 402 3.65 2.50 31.93
N ASN A 403 3.38 3.33 30.92
CA ASN A 403 3.81 4.73 30.91
C ASN A 403 3.14 5.51 32.05
N VAL A 404 1.83 5.36 32.20
CA VAL A 404 1.05 6.07 33.22
C VAL A 404 1.45 5.65 34.65
N ILE A 405 1.66 4.34 34.90
CA ILE A 405 2.08 3.87 36.23
C ILE A 405 3.53 4.29 36.56
N SER A 406 4.38 4.43 35.55
CA SER A 406 5.76 4.92 35.74
C SER A 406 5.76 6.37 36.22
N GLU A 407 4.88 7.20 35.66
CA GLU A 407 4.68 8.57 36.13
C GLU A 407 4.06 8.62 37.54
N ALA A 408 3.09 7.72 37.83
CA ALA A 408 2.55 7.57 39.18
C ALA A 408 3.66 7.23 40.21
N GLN A 409 4.60 6.35 39.85
CA GLN A 409 5.73 5.97 40.70
C GLN A 409 6.72 7.13 40.88
N ARG A 410 6.95 7.94 39.84
CA ARG A 410 7.79 9.14 39.94
C ARG A 410 7.25 10.12 40.98
N LEU A 411 5.92 10.30 41.01
CA LEU A 411 5.24 11.18 41.97
C LEU A 411 5.14 10.59 43.38
N ARG A 412 5.11 9.26 43.51
CA ARG A 412 5.08 8.57 44.81
C ARG A 412 5.97 7.31 44.81
N PRO A 413 7.31 7.47 44.96
CA PRO A 413 8.26 6.35 44.83
C PRO A 413 8.03 5.21 45.81
N GLY A 414 7.55 5.51 47.03
CA GLY A 414 7.24 4.53 48.08
C GLY A 414 5.84 3.90 48.00
N GLY A 415 5.06 4.17 46.95
CA GLY A 415 3.70 3.65 46.80
C GLY A 415 3.68 2.14 46.54
N LYS A 416 3.45 1.31 47.58
CA LYS A 416 3.46 -0.16 47.49
C LYS A 416 2.59 -0.72 46.35
N GLU A 417 1.36 -0.23 46.21
CA GLU A 417 0.44 -0.68 45.15
C GLU A 417 0.88 -0.24 43.75
N ILE A 418 1.48 0.96 43.61
CA ILE A 418 1.99 1.47 42.33
C ILE A 418 3.15 0.59 41.85
N VAL A 419 4.08 0.27 42.76
CA VAL A 419 5.23 -0.61 42.48
C VAL A 419 4.75 -1.99 42.04
N LYS A 420 3.76 -2.55 42.75
CA LYS A 420 3.20 -3.88 42.44
C LYS A 420 2.54 -3.93 41.06
N ILE A 421 1.73 -2.92 40.71
CA ILE A 421 1.07 -2.83 39.40
C ILE A 421 2.12 -2.71 38.28
N LYS A 422 3.14 -1.86 38.48
CA LYS A 422 4.22 -1.69 37.51
C LYS A 422 5.01 -2.99 37.28
N GLN A 423 5.40 -3.69 38.34
CA GLN A 423 6.11 -4.97 38.24
C GLN A 423 5.31 -6.01 37.44
N LYS A 424 3.99 -6.07 37.66
CA LYS A 424 3.10 -6.95 36.90
C LYS A 424 3.07 -6.57 35.41
N LEU A 425 2.98 -5.28 35.10
CA LEU A 425 3.00 -4.77 33.72
C LEU A 425 4.34 -5.05 33.01
N GLU A 426 5.45 -4.87 33.71
CA GLU A 426 6.79 -5.17 33.19
C GLU A 426 6.97 -6.67 32.90
N GLN A 427 6.47 -7.56 33.77
CA GLN A 427 6.49 -9.00 33.55
C GLN A 427 5.67 -9.42 32.32
N CYS A 428 4.47 -8.86 32.15
CA CYS A 428 3.64 -9.11 30.95
C CYS A 428 4.31 -8.59 29.67
N ALA A 429 5.02 -7.45 29.73
CA ALA A 429 5.72 -6.89 28.57
C ALA A 429 6.96 -7.69 28.14
N VAL A 430 7.61 -8.40 29.08
CA VAL A 430 8.75 -9.29 28.77
C VAL A 430 8.27 -10.59 28.11
N GLN A 431 7.14 -11.15 28.53
CA GLN A 431 6.56 -12.34 27.89
C GLN A 431 6.11 -12.07 26.46
N ALA A 432 5.52 -10.91 26.18
CA ALA A 432 5.07 -10.53 24.83
C ALA A 432 6.19 -10.20 23.83
N LYS A 433 7.46 -10.14 24.27
CA LYS A 433 8.64 -9.92 23.41
C LYS A 433 9.48 -11.18 23.20
N GLY A 434 9.15 -12.26 23.90
CA GLY A 434 9.84 -13.56 23.82
C GLY A 434 9.12 -14.60 22.96
N GLU A 435 7.97 -14.24 22.40
CA GLU A 435 7.22 -14.93 21.33
C GLU A 435 7.36 -14.12 20.04
#